data_AF-A0A7S2IRY6-F1
#
_entry.id   AF-A0A7S2IRY6-F1
#
_cell.length_a   1.000
_cell.length_b   1.000
_cell.length_c   1.000
_cell.angle_alpha   90.00
_cell.angle_beta   90.00
_cell.angle_gamma   90.00
#
_symmetry.space_group_name_H-M   'P 1'
#
loop_
_entity.id
_entity.type
_entity.pdbx_description
1 polymer ?
#
loop_
_entity_poly.entity_id
_entity_poly.type
_entity_poly.pdbx_seq_one_letter_code
_entity_poly.pdbx_strand_id
1 'polypeptide(L)'
;LSQEAFDLAMWCEMVLTINPLPTVWSISWGGGESNYPVASQLAADTCFARAALKGVTVLAASGDDGTGSHGGFFGCKAFDPTYPASCPHVTAVGATYLSGGTETGWSSSGGGYSAIWARPE
;
A
#
# COMPACT_ATOMS: atom_id res chain seq x y z
N LEU A 1 -14.67 11.49 -20.47
CA LEU A 1 -14.27 12.07 -19.18
C LEU A 1 -13.14 11.18 -18.66
N SER A 2 -11.88 11.59 -18.82
CA SER A 2 -10.77 10.91 -18.15
C SER A 2 -11.01 11.04 -16.65
N GLN A 3 -11.01 9.94 -15.90
CA GLN A 3 -10.87 10.06 -14.46
C GLN A 3 -9.55 10.80 -14.21
N GLU A 4 -9.60 11.90 -13.47
CA GLU A 4 -8.41 12.46 -12.84
C GLU A 4 -7.68 11.32 -12.13
N ALA A 5 -6.35 11.29 -12.20
CA ALA A 5 -5.58 10.22 -11.57
C ALA A 5 -5.98 10.12 -10.09
N PHE A 6 -6.30 8.91 -9.63
CA PHE A 6 -6.71 8.69 -8.25
C PHE A 6 -5.61 9.16 -7.28
N ASP A 7 -5.93 10.14 -6.43
CA ASP A 7 -5.05 10.66 -5.39
C ASP A 7 -5.44 10.08 -4.04
N LEU A 8 -4.60 9.19 -3.53
CA LEU A 8 -4.81 8.51 -2.26
C LEU A 8 -4.75 9.47 -1.05
N ALA A 9 -3.96 10.55 -1.13
CA ALA A 9 -3.91 11.55 -0.07
C ALA A 9 -5.26 12.30 0.02
N MET A 10 -5.80 12.70 -1.12
CA MET A 10 -7.13 13.33 -1.18
C MET A 10 -8.23 12.38 -0.67
N TRP A 11 -8.18 11.10 -1.05
CA TRP A 11 -9.10 10.10 -0.52
C TRP A 11 -9.00 9.98 1.01
N CYS A 12 -7.78 9.89 1.55
CA CYS A 12 -7.57 9.78 2.99
C CYS A 12 -8.12 11.00 3.75
N GLU A 13 -7.87 12.21 3.24
CA GLU A 13 -8.39 13.45 3.83
C GLU A 13 -9.93 13.48 3.82
N MET A 14 -10.54 13.03 2.72
CA MET A 14 -11.99 12.90 2.65
C MET A 14 -12.51 11.93 3.72
N VAL A 15 -11.90 10.74 3.87
CA VAL A 15 -12.35 9.76 4.87
C VAL A 15 -12.20 10.29 6.30
N LEU A 16 -11.15 11.09 6.60
CA LEU A 16 -10.98 11.73 7.90
C LEU A 16 -12.12 12.69 8.29
N THR A 17 -12.90 13.17 7.32
CA THR A 17 -14.06 14.05 7.57
C THR A 17 -15.38 13.29 7.81
N ILE A 18 -15.41 11.98 7.60
CA ILE A 18 -16.63 11.18 7.78
C ILE A 18 -16.99 11.10 9.27
N ASN A 19 -18.27 11.26 9.60
CA ASN A 19 -18.79 11.15 10.96
C ASN A 19 -19.97 10.16 11.03
N PRO A 20 -19.90 9.09 11.84
CA PRO A 20 -18.74 8.70 12.67
C PRO A 20 -17.54 8.27 11.80
N LEU A 21 -16.33 8.58 12.28
CA LEU A 21 -15.09 8.20 11.60
C LEU A 21 -14.98 6.66 11.54
N PRO A 22 -14.85 6.06 10.34
CA PRO A 22 -14.60 4.62 10.24
C PRO A 22 -13.26 4.27 10.88
N THR A 23 -13.26 3.28 11.78
CA THR A 23 -12.07 2.91 12.57
C THR A 23 -11.18 1.87 11.88
N VAL A 24 -11.64 1.29 10.77
CA VAL A 24 -10.88 0.32 9.96
C VAL A 24 -11.02 0.69 8.49
N TRP A 25 -9.90 0.92 7.82
CA TRP A 25 -9.84 1.21 6.39
C TRP A 25 -9.12 0.08 5.67
N SER A 26 -9.78 -0.53 4.70
CA SER A 26 -9.22 -1.62 3.89
C SER A 26 -9.00 -1.13 2.47
N ILE A 27 -7.75 -1.09 2.03
CA ILE A 27 -7.33 -0.57 0.73
C ILE A 27 -6.86 -1.73 -0.16
N SER A 28 -7.49 -1.88 -1.31
CA SER A 28 -7.14 -2.89 -2.32
C SER A 28 -6.78 -2.26 -3.67
N TRP A 29 -6.30 -1.01 -3.63
CA TRP A 29 -5.73 -0.30 -4.76
C TRP A 29 -4.28 0.02 -4.46
N GLY A 30 -3.45 -0.04 -5.50
CA GLY A 30 -2.06 0.29 -5.40
C GLY A 30 -1.33 0.01 -6.70
N GLY A 31 -0.04 0.27 -6.67
CA GLY A 31 0.92 -0.07 -7.71
C GLY A 31 2.33 0.07 -7.17
N GLY A 32 3.33 -0.28 -7.97
CA GLY A 32 4.73 -0.09 -7.60
C GLY A 32 5.00 1.32 -7.04
N GLU A 33 5.73 1.39 -5.93
CA GLU A 33 6.14 2.63 -5.26
C GLU A 33 6.78 3.62 -6.25
N SER A 34 7.51 3.10 -7.24
CA SER A 34 8.15 3.90 -8.31
C SER A 34 7.16 4.58 -9.27
N ASN A 35 5.90 4.14 -9.34
CA ASN A 35 4.88 4.69 -10.24
C ASN A 35 4.25 5.99 -9.73
N TYR A 36 4.47 6.35 -8.47
CA TYR A 36 3.83 7.49 -7.83
C TYR A 36 4.85 8.57 -7.45
N PRO A 37 4.54 9.87 -7.63
CA PRO A 37 5.41 10.93 -7.13
C PRO A 37 5.63 10.81 -5.62
N VAL A 38 6.90 10.92 -5.18
CA VAL A 38 7.28 10.83 -3.76
C VAL A 38 6.47 11.81 -2.89
N ALA A 39 6.19 13.02 -3.39
CA ALA A 39 5.39 14.02 -2.68
C ALA A 39 3.96 13.55 -2.38
N SER A 40 3.31 12.84 -3.31
CA SER A 40 1.96 12.30 -3.11
C SER A 40 1.96 11.18 -2.06
N GLN A 41 3.00 10.34 -2.06
CA GLN A 41 3.15 9.27 -1.08
C GLN A 41 3.41 9.81 0.33
N LEU A 42 4.24 10.86 0.46
CA LEU A 42 4.46 11.59 1.71
C LEU A 42 3.17 12.24 2.24
N ALA A 43 2.37 12.83 1.36
CA ALA A 43 1.09 13.43 1.75
C ALA A 43 0.10 12.37 2.25
N ALA A 44 0.00 11.23 1.57
CA ALA A 44 -0.86 10.13 2.00
C ALA A 44 -0.39 9.52 3.33
N ASP A 45 0.91 9.25 3.50
CA ASP A 45 1.45 8.73 4.76
C ASP A 45 1.25 9.71 5.93
N THR A 46 1.41 11.02 5.70
CA THR A 46 1.07 12.05 6.70
C THR A 46 -0.41 12.00 7.10
N CYS A 47 -1.30 11.65 6.16
CA CYS A 47 -2.71 11.42 6.46
C CYS A 47 -2.94 10.12 7.24
N PHE A 48 -2.26 9.02 6.88
CA PHE A 48 -2.32 7.76 7.64
C PHE A 48 -1.80 7.90 9.07
N ALA A 49 -0.73 8.67 9.29
CA ALA A 49 -0.25 9.02 10.62
C ALA A 49 -1.33 9.76 11.45
N ARG A 50 -2.06 10.71 10.84
CA ARG A 50 -3.19 11.38 11.50
C ARG A 50 -4.36 10.43 11.77
N ALA A 51 -4.63 9.48 10.87
CA ALA A 51 -5.63 8.45 11.08
C ALA A 51 -5.24 7.55 12.27
N ALA A 52 -3.97 7.14 12.37
CA ALA A 52 -3.44 6.35 13.48
C ALA A 52 -3.59 7.09 14.83
N LEU A 53 -3.31 8.41 14.88
CA LEU A 53 -3.54 9.24 16.08
C LEU A 53 -5.02 9.31 16.50
N LYS A 54 -5.95 9.07 15.56
CA LYS A 54 -7.40 8.99 15.82
C LYS A 54 -7.87 7.57 16.15
N GLY A 55 -6.95 6.60 16.27
CA GLY A 55 -7.29 5.20 16.56
C GLY A 55 -7.83 4.42 15.35
N VAL A 56 -7.54 4.88 14.13
CA VAL A 56 -7.92 4.18 12.90
C VAL A 56 -6.85 3.15 12.52
N THR A 57 -7.29 1.94 12.18
CA THR A 57 -6.44 0.91 11.57
C THR A 57 -6.52 1.01 10.06
N VAL A 58 -5.38 1.18 9.39
CA VAL A 58 -5.31 1.21 7.92
C VAL A 58 -4.60 -0.05 7.43
N LEU A 59 -5.28 -0.84 6.61
CA LEU A 59 -4.75 -2.04 5.96
C LEU A 59 -4.65 -1.82 4.46
N ALA A 60 -3.56 -2.27 3.85
CA ALA A 60 -3.40 -2.27 2.40
C ALA A 60 -2.91 -3.62 1.89
N ALA A 61 -3.48 -4.09 0.78
CA ALA A 61 -2.98 -5.25 0.06
C ALA A 61 -1.54 -5.00 -0.40
N SER A 62 -0.66 -5.98 -0.18
CA SER A 62 0.78 -5.89 -0.50
C SER A 62 1.08 -5.93 -2.01
N GLY A 63 0.13 -6.35 -2.83
CA GLY A 63 0.26 -6.50 -4.28
C GLY A 63 0.20 -7.96 -4.75
N ASP A 64 0.02 -8.14 -6.06
CA ASP A 64 -0.15 -9.44 -6.73
C ASP A 64 0.99 -9.75 -7.73
N ASP A 65 2.09 -9.00 -7.63
CA ASP A 65 3.24 -9.08 -8.55
C ASP A 65 4.55 -9.48 -7.82
N GLY A 66 4.45 -10.15 -6.67
CA GLY A 66 5.60 -10.59 -5.89
C GLY A 66 6.46 -9.40 -5.42
N THR A 67 7.72 -9.36 -5.82
CA THR A 67 8.64 -8.25 -5.49
C THR A 67 8.49 -7.01 -6.37
N GLY A 68 7.43 -6.96 -7.19
CA GLY A 68 7.16 -5.89 -8.16
C GLY A 68 7.50 -6.28 -9.60
N SER A 69 6.74 -5.73 -10.56
CA SER A 69 6.92 -5.96 -12.00
C SER A 69 7.33 -4.68 -12.73
N HIS A 70 8.58 -4.61 -13.16
CA HIS A 70 9.09 -3.56 -14.04
C HIS A 70 8.94 -3.97 -15.51
N GLY A 71 7.76 -3.76 -16.10
CA GLY A 71 7.60 -3.74 -17.56
C GLY A 71 8.01 -5.02 -18.33
N GLY A 72 8.04 -6.18 -17.68
CA GLY A 72 8.28 -7.49 -18.32
C GLY A 72 9.69 -8.07 -18.14
N PHE A 73 9.90 -9.24 -18.77
CA PHE A 73 11.02 -10.18 -18.56
C PHE A 73 12.44 -9.61 -18.70
N PHE A 74 12.60 -8.43 -19.33
CA PHE A 74 13.88 -7.78 -19.58
C PHE A 74 14.08 -6.45 -18.82
N GLY A 75 13.10 -6.03 -18.01
CA GLY A 75 13.09 -4.74 -17.29
C GLY A 75 13.41 -4.82 -15.79
N CYS A 76 13.57 -6.03 -15.23
CA CYS A 76 13.81 -6.27 -13.81
C CYS A 76 15.20 -5.77 -13.35
N LYS A 77 15.33 -4.46 -13.08
CA LYS A 77 16.56 -3.88 -12.51
C LYS A 77 16.49 -3.67 -11.00
N ALA A 78 15.30 -3.60 -10.41
CA ALA A 78 15.09 -3.43 -8.97
C ALA A 78 13.76 -4.06 -8.53
N PHE A 79 13.66 -4.37 -7.25
CA PHE A 79 12.37 -4.65 -6.60
C PHE A 79 11.60 -3.35 -6.41
N ASP A 80 10.27 -3.44 -6.44
CA ASP A 80 9.37 -2.30 -6.36
C ASP A 80 8.14 -2.68 -5.55
N PRO A 81 8.20 -2.53 -4.21
CA PRO A 81 7.07 -2.85 -3.35
C PRO A 81 5.87 -1.97 -3.69
N THR A 82 4.67 -2.43 -3.37
CA THR A 82 3.44 -1.72 -3.74
C THR A 82 3.14 -0.58 -2.75
N TYR A 83 2.91 0.62 -3.28
CA TYR A 83 2.25 1.71 -2.56
C TYR A 83 0.73 1.53 -2.63
N PRO A 84 -0.04 1.70 -1.54
CA PRO A 84 0.36 2.25 -0.23
C PRO A 84 0.82 1.22 0.81
N ALA A 85 0.95 -0.06 0.47
CA ALA A 85 1.46 -1.05 1.43
C ALA A 85 2.90 -0.75 1.90
N SER A 86 3.68 0.02 1.14
CA SER A 86 5.02 0.47 1.55
C SER A 86 5.01 1.59 2.59
N CYS A 87 3.88 2.29 2.82
CA CYS A 87 3.79 3.39 3.78
C CYS A 87 4.01 2.91 5.23
N PRO A 88 4.86 3.58 6.03
CA PRO A 88 5.16 3.18 7.42
C PRO A 88 3.93 3.13 8.35
N HIS A 89 2.90 3.93 8.09
CA HIS A 89 1.70 4.00 8.94
C HIS A 89 0.55 3.10 8.46
N VAL A 90 0.84 2.14 7.57
CA VAL A 90 -0.12 1.19 7.03
C VAL A 90 0.28 -0.23 7.42
N THR A 91 -0.70 -1.06 7.77
CA THR A 91 -0.48 -2.50 7.92
C THR A 91 -0.54 -3.16 6.54
N ALA A 92 0.63 -3.51 5.99
CA ALA A 92 0.74 -4.26 4.75
C ALA A 92 0.23 -5.70 4.94
N VAL A 93 -0.66 -6.15 4.06
CA VAL A 93 -1.27 -7.49 4.12
C VAL A 93 -0.77 -8.34 2.96
N GLY A 94 0.02 -9.37 3.30
CA GLY A 94 0.46 -10.42 2.40
C GLY A 94 -0.64 -11.41 2.06
N ALA A 95 -0.32 -12.38 1.21
CA ALA A 95 -1.23 -13.42 0.78
C ALA A 95 -0.61 -14.81 0.89
N THR A 96 -1.47 -15.77 1.23
CA THR A 96 -1.13 -17.18 1.39
C THR A 96 -2.10 -18.05 0.59
N TYR A 97 -1.69 -19.28 0.37
CA TYR A 97 -2.52 -20.35 -0.15
C TYR A 97 -2.83 -21.31 1.01
N LEU A 98 -4.11 -21.51 1.30
CA LEU A 98 -4.61 -22.41 2.33
C LEU A 98 -5.21 -23.66 1.68
N SER A 99 -4.60 -24.82 1.92
CA SER A 99 -5.08 -26.10 1.39
C SER A 99 -4.95 -27.21 2.43
N GLY A 100 -6.05 -27.91 2.70
CA GLY A 100 -6.08 -29.01 3.68
C GLY A 100 -5.62 -28.63 5.09
N GLY A 101 -5.80 -27.37 5.49
CA GLY A 101 -5.33 -26.84 6.78
C GLY A 101 -3.84 -26.47 6.81
N THR A 102 -3.14 -26.61 5.69
CA THR A 102 -1.75 -26.13 5.54
C THR A 102 -1.75 -24.78 4.84
N GLU A 103 -1.05 -23.82 5.43
CA GLU A 103 -0.85 -22.48 4.87
C GLU A 103 0.56 -22.36 4.28
N THR A 104 0.65 -21.88 3.04
CA THR A 104 1.92 -21.62 2.34
C THR A 104 1.90 -20.23 1.72
N GLY A 105 3.04 -19.54 1.63
CA GLY A 105 3.11 -18.23 0.98
C GLY A 105 2.64 -18.30 -0.48
N TRP A 106 1.78 -17.38 -0.89
CA TRP A 106 1.38 -17.28 -2.31
C TRP A 106 2.55 -16.68 -3.10
N SER A 107 2.93 -17.31 -4.21
CA SER A 107 4.11 -16.95 -5.00
C SER A 107 4.07 -15.51 -5.54
N SER A 108 2.87 -14.97 -5.70
CA SER A 108 2.64 -13.62 -6.20
C SER A 108 2.32 -12.62 -5.10
N SER A 109 2.32 -13.03 -3.82
CA SER A 109 2.14 -12.11 -2.71
C SER A 109 3.19 -11.01 -2.76
N GLY A 110 2.71 -9.78 -2.69
CA GLY A 110 3.54 -8.60 -2.61
C GLY A 110 4.51 -8.62 -1.44
N GLY A 111 5.71 -8.08 -1.63
CA GLY A 111 6.70 -7.90 -0.58
C GLY A 111 7.99 -7.27 -1.07
N GLY A 112 8.76 -6.65 -0.17
CA GLY A 112 10.03 -6.03 -0.54
C GLY A 112 10.52 -5.01 0.47
N TYR A 113 11.39 -4.12 0.00
CA TYR A 113 11.95 -3.00 0.77
C TYR A 113 11.66 -1.72 0.02
N SER A 114 11.14 -0.71 0.72
CA SER A 114 10.90 0.61 0.14
C SER A 114 12.21 1.28 -0.26
N ALA A 115 12.18 2.02 -1.36
CA ALA A 115 13.24 2.93 -1.78
C ALA A 115 13.06 4.34 -1.19
N ILE A 116 11.89 4.64 -0.62
CA ILE A 116 11.51 5.95 -0.07
C ILE A 116 11.63 5.96 1.46
N TRP A 117 11.11 4.92 2.12
CA TRP A 117 10.94 4.88 3.56
C TRP A 117 12.11 4.16 4.23
N ALA A 118 12.71 4.80 5.22
CA ALA A 118 13.61 4.11 6.13
C ALA A 118 12.84 3.07 6.94
N ARG A 119 13.54 2.00 7.37
CA ARG A 119 12.96 1.01 8.27
C ARG A 119 12.55 1.72 9.59
N PRO A 120 11.28 1.58 10.03
CA PRO A 120 10.86 2.07 11.34
C PRO A 120 11.67 1.44 12.49
N GLU A 121 11.79 2.14 13.61
CA GLU A 121 12.44 1.64 14.85
C GLU A 121 11.77 0.44 15.52
#